data_AF-A0A1F6HN86-F1
#
_entry.id   AF-A0A1F6HN86-F1
#
_cell.length_a   1.000
_cell.length_b   1.000
_cell.length_c   1.000
_cell.angle_alpha   90.00
_cell.angle_beta   90.00
_cell.angle_gamma   90.00
#
_symmetry.space_group_name_H-M   'P 1'
#
loop_
_entity.id
_entity.type
_entity.pdbx_description
1 polymer ?
#
loop_
_entity_poly.entity_id
_entity_poly.type
_entity_poly.pdbx_seq_one_letter_code
_entity_poly.pdbx_strand_id
1 'polypeptide(L)'
;KNIQALFATKATFKNAVLVNSKREEIGFPPLKIVTISLVEGNDGKIITSERIRLGEIDRSGRAYIKIFKNKKRLTLPEKLRKELRKPVGYVVKNLSEIKKLVGNNKIPVIITVGDIVSMKFTEAFKHPDISIIDFKTRRKSLDRKRISRLLAVSGKSHVNLHGTISRSAVGIYYSALKKYLKTGKKQTIFIKGEEDLLAVPVILLAPLGSLVLYGQYGLGAVVVEITEQKKKQVWEILKKFD
;
A
#
# COMPACT_ATOMS: atom_id res chain seq x y z
N LYS A 1 -8.33 22.95 -31.16
CA LYS A 1 -8.36 23.61 -29.83
C LYS A 1 -7.19 24.59 -29.76
N ASN A 2 -7.43 25.88 -29.55
CA ASN A 2 -6.36 26.88 -29.41
C ASN A 2 -5.92 26.96 -27.94
N ILE A 3 -4.63 26.76 -27.65
CA ILE A 3 -4.08 26.84 -26.29
C ILE A 3 -3.72 28.30 -26.01
N GLN A 4 -4.21 28.87 -24.92
CA GLN A 4 -4.08 30.31 -24.61
C GLN A 4 -3.11 30.63 -23.46
N ALA A 5 -2.80 29.66 -22.60
CA ALA A 5 -2.00 29.89 -21.39
C ALA A 5 -1.22 28.64 -20.94
N LEU A 6 -0.14 28.88 -20.19
CA LEU A 6 0.63 27.89 -19.46
C LEU A 6 0.46 28.13 -17.96
N PHE A 7 -0.01 27.12 -17.23
CA PHE A 7 -0.05 27.17 -15.78
C PHE A 7 1.25 26.61 -15.21
N ALA A 8 1.93 27.40 -14.38
CA ALA A 8 3.20 27.02 -13.77
C ALA A 8 3.18 27.31 -12.27
N THR A 9 4.02 26.61 -11.52
CA THR A 9 4.29 26.94 -10.11
C THR A 9 5.50 27.86 -10.04
N LYS A 10 5.77 28.46 -8.87
CA LYS A 10 7.03 29.20 -8.66
C LYS A 10 8.27 28.36 -9.03
N ALA A 11 8.25 27.06 -8.71
CA ALA A 11 9.37 26.15 -9.01
C ALA A 11 9.49 25.82 -10.51
N THR A 12 8.37 25.75 -11.24
CA THR A 12 8.34 25.38 -12.67
C THR A 12 8.22 26.56 -13.62
N PHE A 13 8.25 27.79 -13.11
CA PHE A 13 8.17 29.01 -13.92
C PHE A 13 9.27 29.06 -14.99
N LYS A 14 10.51 28.72 -14.63
CA LYS A 14 11.64 28.65 -15.58
C LYS A 14 11.37 27.69 -16.75
N ASN A 15 10.71 26.56 -16.48
CA ASN A 15 10.35 25.61 -17.53
C ASN A 15 9.26 26.18 -18.45
N ALA A 16 8.30 26.94 -17.92
CA ALA A 16 7.28 27.60 -18.73
C ALA A 16 7.88 28.70 -19.63
N VAL A 17 8.88 29.42 -19.14
CA VAL A 17 9.65 30.37 -19.98
C VAL A 17 10.37 29.62 -21.10
N LEU A 18 11.06 28.51 -20.79
CA LEU A 18 11.74 27.69 -21.78
C LEU A 18 10.78 27.14 -22.85
N VAL A 19 9.55 26.77 -22.47
CA VAL A 19 8.51 26.37 -23.42
C VAL A 19 8.15 27.52 -24.36
N ASN A 20 8.03 28.76 -23.88
CA ASN A 20 7.77 29.91 -24.74
C ASN A 20 8.94 30.22 -25.68
N SER A 21 10.19 30.16 -25.21
CA SER A 21 11.37 30.33 -26.08
C SER A 21 11.36 29.32 -27.23
N LYS A 22 11.10 28.04 -26.94
CA LYS A 22 10.98 26.99 -27.97
C LYS A 22 9.81 27.20 -28.92
N ARG A 23 8.72 27.83 -28.48
CA ARG A 23 7.57 28.16 -29.34
C ARG A 23 7.93 29.24 -30.32
N GLU A 24 8.61 30.28 -29.87
CA GLU A 24 9.08 31.38 -30.73
C GLU A 24 10.05 30.87 -31.79
N GLU A 25 10.99 29.99 -31.43
CA GLU A 25 11.94 29.35 -32.37
C GLU A 25 11.25 28.64 -33.53
N ILE A 26 10.08 28.04 -33.31
CA ILE A 26 9.30 27.30 -34.32
C ILE A 26 8.12 28.12 -34.87
N GLY A 27 8.09 29.42 -34.63
CA GLY A 27 7.11 30.36 -35.20
C GLY A 27 5.74 30.40 -34.50
N PHE A 28 5.60 29.81 -33.31
CA PHE A 28 4.38 29.95 -32.50
C PHE A 28 4.47 31.13 -31.53
N PRO A 29 3.38 31.88 -31.31
CA PRO A 29 3.38 32.97 -30.33
C PRO A 29 3.54 32.44 -28.89
N PRO A 30 4.16 33.22 -28.00
CA PRO A 30 4.29 32.85 -26.59
C PRO A 30 2.92 32.76 -25.92
N LEU A 31 2.78 31.81 -24.99
CA LEU A 31 1.58 31.63 -24.19
C LEU A 31 1.66 32.51 -22.93
N LYS A 32 0.51 33.01 -22.46
CA LYS A 32 0.43 33.68 -21.16
C LYS A 32 0.81 32.69 -20.05
N ILE A 33 1.88 32.99 -19.30
CA ILE A 33 2.27 32.18 -18.14
C ILE A 33 1.47 32.66 -16.93
N VAL A 34 0.72 31.76 -16.30
CA VAL A 34 -0.05 32.01 -15.08
C VAL A 34 0.59 31.22 -13.94
N THR A 35 1.13 31.94 -12.96
CA THR A 35 1.71 31.30 -11.78
C THR A 35 0.62 30.94 -10.78
N ILE A 36 0.55 29.67 -10.40
CA ILE A 36 -0.38 29.15 -9.40
C ILE A 36 0.37 28.61 -8.17
N SER A 37 -0.24 28.82 -7.01
CA SER A 37 0.22 28.22 -5.77
C SER A 37 -0.17 26.75 -5.69
N LEU A 38 0.73 25.93 -5.15
CA LEU A 38 0.44 24.53 -4.89
C LEU A 38 -0.45 24.38 -3.67
N VAL A 39 -1.35 23.40 -3.72
CA VAL A 39 -2.25 23.08 -2.61
C VAL A 39 -1.58 22.09 -1.67
N GLU A 40 -1.71 22.33 -0.36
CA GLU A 40 -1.21 21.44 0.68
C GLU A 40 -2.28 20.43 1.12
N GLY A 41 -1.83 19.22 1.45
CA GLY A 41 -2.67 18.22 2.08
C GLY A 41 -2.82 18.48 3.58
N ASN A 42 -3.65 17.66 4.23
CA ASN A 42 -3.91 17.79 5.67
C ASN A 42 -2.69 17.46 6.55
N ASP A 43 -1.56 17.05 5.97
CA ASP A 43 -0.28 16.83 6.63
C ASP A 43 0.73 17.95 6.39
N GLY A 44 0.30 19.09 5.83
CA GLY A 44 1.14 20.29 5.62
C GLY A 44 2.15 20.12 4.48
N LYS A 45 1.98 19.09 3.64
CA LYS A 45 2.84 18.82 2.49
C LYS A 45 2.05 18.99 1.21
N ILE A 46 2.72 19.48 0.17
CA ILE A 46 2.14 19.66 -1.17
C ILE A 46 1.48 18.38 -1.67
N ILE A 47 0.27 18.52 -2.25
CA ILE A 47 -0.41 17.45 -2.98
C ILE A 47 0.30 17.25 -4.32
N THR A 48 0.84 16.05 -4.55
CA THR A 48 1.44 15.68 -5.83
C THR A 48 0.89 14.34 -6.31
N SER A 49 0.85 14.16 -7.64
CA SER A 49 0.47 12.88 -8.25
C SER A 49 1.37 11.73 -7.81
N GLU A 50 2.64 12.01 -7.50
CA GLU A 50 3.56 11.02 -6.93
C GLU A 50 3.08 10.53 -5.56
N ARG A 51 2.72 11.43 -4.64
CA ARG A 51 2.24 11.04 -3.31
C ARG A 51 0.92 10.26 -3.37
N ILE A 52 0.05 10.59 -4.32
CA ILE A 52 -1.17 9.83 -4.59
C ILE A 52 -0.81 8.41 -5.07
N ARG A 53 0.09 8.29 -6.06
CA ARG A 53 0.54 6.99 -6.59
C ARG A 53 1.28 6.15 -5.55
N LEU A 54 2.08 6.77 -4.68
CA LEU A 54 2.78 6.09 -3.59
C LEU A 54 1.84 5.65 -2.45
N GLY A 55 0.55 6.03 -2.50
CA GLY A 55 -0.41 5.68 -1.48
C GLY A 55 -0.24 6.46 -0.17
N GLU A 56 0.38 7.64 -0.22
CA GLU A 56 0.54 8.51 0.96
C GLU A 56 -0.72 9.33 1.26
N ILE A 57 -1.36 9.85 0.21
CA ILE A 57 -2.53 10.73 0.27
C ILE A 57 -3.61 10.33 -0.74
N ASP A 58 -4.85 10.75 -0.53
CA ASP A 58 -5.88 10.79 -1.57
C ASP A 58 -5.81 12.08 -2.41
N ARG A 59 -6.68 12.20 -3.43
CA ARG A 59 -6.77 13.37 -4.30
C ARG A 59 -7.20 14.66 -3.58
N SER A 60 -7.84 14.55 -2.42
CA SER A 60 -8.19 15.70 -1.58
C SER A 60 -7.04 16.14 -0.67
N GLY A 61 -5.90 15.46 -0.71
CA GLY A 61 -4.76 15.73 0.17
C GLY A 61 -4.87 15.09 1.54
N ARG A 62 -5.76 14.11 1.74
CA ARG A 62 -5.87 13.41 3.02
C ARG A 62 -4.76 12.38 3.17
N ALA A 63 -3.85 12.59 4.12
CA ALA A 63 -2.80 11.62 4.42
C ALA A 63 -3.35 10.39 5.15
N TYR A 64 -3.26 9.23 4.48
CA TYR A 64 -3.78 7.97 4.99
C TYR A 64 -3.15 7.56 6.32
N ILE A 65 -1.85 7.79 6.50
CA ILE A 65 -1.13 7.41 7.71
C ILE A 65 -1.64 8.12 8.98
N LYS A 66 -2.33 9.27 8.85
CA LYS A 66 -2.80 10.03 10.02
C LYS A 66 -3.85 9.28 10.84
N ILE A 67 -4.65 8.40 10.22
CA ILE A 67 -5.69 7.63 10.95
C ILE A 67 -5.09 6.74 12.05
N PHE A 68 -3.84 6.30 11.89
CA PHE A 68 -3.15 5.44 12.85
C PHE A 68 -2.29 6.23 13.86
N LYS A 69 -2.15 7.55 13.73
CA LYS A 69 -1.28 8.36 14.60
C LYS A 69 -1.93 8.70 15.94
N ASN A 70 -3.24 8.93 15.95
CA ASN A 70 -3.91 9.53 17.12
C ASN A 70 -4.15 8.53 18.26
N LYS A 71 -4.26 7.24 17.96
CA LYS A 71 -4.51 6.18 18.95
C LYS A 71 -3.35 5.20 18.98
N LYS A 72 -3.10 4.58 20.15
CA LYS A 72 -2.08 3.50 20.28
C LYS A 72 -2.46 2.26 19.47
N ARG A 73 -3.76 2.01 19.32
CA ARG A 73 -4.34 0.94 18.51
C ARG A 73 -5.75 1.33 18.06
N LEU A 74 -6.20 0.75 16.97
CA LEU A 74 -7.60 0.74 16.56
C LEU A 74 -8.20 -0.61 16.92
N THR A 75 -9.41 -0.65 17.46
CA THR A 75 -10.09 -1.87 17.89
C THR A 75 -11.23 -2.18 16.93
N LEU A 76 -11.33 -3.44 16.51
CA LEU A 76 -12.41 -3.93 15.65
C LEU A 76 -13.71 -4.02 16.45
N PRO A 77 -14.76 -3.24 16.12
CA PRO A 77 -16.05 -3.41 16.76
C PRO A 77 -16.71 -4.72 16.35
N GLU A 78 -17.45 -5.34 17.26
CA GLU A 78 -18.10 -6.63 17.05
C GLU A 78 -19.01 -6.63 15.79
N LYS A 79 -19.72 -5.52 15.57
CA LYS A 79 -20.63 -5.32 14.42
C LYS A 79 -19.88 -5.38 13.07
N LEU A 80 -18.61 -4.99 13.05
CA LEU A 80 -17.80 -4.91 11.83
C LEU A 80 -17.15 -6.24 11.46
N ARG A 81 -17.09 -7.22 12.39
CA ARG A 81 -16.55 -8.55 12.11
C ARG A 81 -17.23 -9.23 10.92
N LYS A 82 -18.54 -9.07 10.77
CA LYS A 82 -19.30 -9.65 9.63
C LYS A 82 -18.92 -9.00 8.30
N GLU A 83 -18.63 -7.70 8.30
CA GLU A 83 -18.21 -6.96 7.10
C GLU A 83 -16.82 -7.42 6.64
N LEU A 84 -15.87 -7.56 7.58
CA LEU A 84 -14.51 -8.04 7.31
C LEU A 84 -14.41 -9.53 6.95
N ARG A 85 -15.48 -10.31 7.17
CA ARG A 85 -15.55 -11.67 6.62
C ARG A 85 -15.68 -11.69 5.10
N LYS A 86 -16.17 -10.60 4.49
CA LYS A 86 -16.26 -10.47 3.05
C LYS A 86 -14.88 -10.07 2.51
N PRO A 87 -14.33 -10.80 1.52
CA PRO A 87 -13.03 -10.47 0.97
C PRO A 87 -13.08 -9.09 0.29
N VAL A 88 -12.10 -8.24 0.60
CA VAL A 88 -11.91 -6.95 -0.08
C VAL A 88 -11.48 -7.15 -1.53
N GLY A 89 -10.79 -8.26 -1.82
CA GLY A 89 -10.33 -8.64 -3.15
C GLY A 89 -11.09 -9.83 -3.73
N TYR A 90 -10.54 -10.41 -4.78
CA TYR A 90 -11.05 -11.66 -5.33
C TYR A 90 -10.35 -12.84 -4.67
N VAL A 91 -11.09 -13.93 -4.47
CA VAL A 91 -10.58 -15.17 -3.85
C VAL A 91 -9.96 -16.03 -4.94
N VAL A 92 -8.78 -16.60 -4.68
CA VAL A 92 -8.12 -17.56 -5.56
C VAL A 92 -7.93 -18.89 -4.84
N LYS A 93 -8.23 -19.98 -5.54
CA LYS A 93 -8.03 -21.33 -5.01
C LYS A 93 -6.57 -21.75 -5.18
N ASN A 94 -5.98 -21.38 -6.31
CA ASN A 94 -4.57 -21.61 -6.64
C ASN A 94 -3.89 -20.31 -7.06
N LEU A 95 -2.67 -20.07 -6.56
CA LEU A 95 -1.88 -18.91 -6.95
C LEU A 95 -1.41 -18.97 -8.41
N SER A 96 -1.52 -20.12 -9.08
CA SER A 96 -1.34 -20.19 -10.54
C SER A 96 -2.32 -19.29 -11.30
N GLU A 97 -3.50 -19.01 -10.75
CA GLU A 97 -4.53 -18.15 -11.36
C GLU A 97 -4.04 -16.71 -11.57
N ILE A 98 -3.12 -16.23 -10.72
CA ILE A 98 -2.56 -14.88 -10.81
C ILE A 98 -1.23 -14.80 -11.57
N LYS A 99 -0.81 -15.89 -12.24
CA LYS A 99 0.45 -15.90 -13.01
C LYS A 99 0.55 -14.78 -14.03
N LYS A 100 -0.53 -14.54 -14.79
CA LYS A 100 -0.58 -13.46 -15.79
C LYS A 100 -0.46 -12.08 -15.15
N LEU A 101 -1.11 -11.88 -14.00
CA LEU A 101 -1.09 -10.62 -13.27
C LEU A 101 0.33 -10.30 -12.75
N VAL A 102 1.02 -11.31 -12.21
CA VAL A 102 2.39 -11.18 -11.69
C VAL A 102 3.43 -11.08 -12.83
N GLY A 103 3.21 -11.76 -13.96
CA GLY A 103 4.18 -11.85 -15.05
C GLY A 103 4.18 -10.68 -16.04
N ASN A 104 3.04 -10.04 -16.28
CA ASN A 104 2.89 -9.06 -17.37
C ASN A 104 2.99 -7.59 -16.93
N ASN A 105 2.90 -7.31 -15.62
CA ASN A 105 2.82 -5.95 -15.10
C ASN A 105 4.07 -5.58 -14.30
N LYS A 106 4.56 -4.34 -14.48
CA LYS A 106 5.48 -3.71 -13.51
C LYS A 106 4.71 -3.40 -12.23
N ILE A 107 4.51 -4.41 -11.39
CA ILE A 107 3.87 -4.25 -10.09
C ILE A 107 4.84 -3.50 -9.17
N PRO A 108 4.45 -2.34 -8.60
CA PRO A 108 5.36 -1.55 -7.76
C PRO A 108 5.82 -2.29 -6.50
N VAL A 109 4.93 -3.03 -5.87
CA VAL A 109 5.20 -3.82 -4.65
C VAL A 109 4.21 -4.98 -4.58
N ILE A 110 4.69 -6.18 -4.23
CA ILE A 110 3.87 -7.34 -3.88
C ILE A 110 4.00 -7.61 -2.38
N ILE A 111 2.87 -7.54 -1.67
CA ILE A 111 2.83 -7.67 -0.21
C ILE A 111 1.95 -8.86 0.17
N THR A 112 2.42 -9.71 1.07
CA THR A 112 1.64 -10.83 1.62
C THR A 112 1.40 -10.63 3.12
N VAL A 113 0.19 -10.96 3.58
CA VAL A 113 -0.20 -10.94 5.00
C VAL A 113 -0.73 -12.31 5.39
N GLY A 114 0.02 -13.00 6.23
CA GLY A 114 -0.27 -14.34 6.73
C GLY A 114 0.73 -15.39 6.28
N ASP A 115 1.00 -16.35 7.15
CA ASP A 115 2.03 -17.39 6.97
C ASP A 115 1.80 -18.21 5.68
N ILE A 116 0.58 -18.70 5.52
CA ILE A 116 0.21 -19.68 4.48
C ILE A 116 0.27 -19.04 3.10
N VAL A 117 -0.29 -17.84 2.96
CA VAL A 117 -0.30 -17.12 1.68
C VAL A 117 1.10 -16.68 1.29
N SER A 118 1.91 -16.24 2.24
CA SER A 118 3.31 -15.86 2.01
C SER A 118 4.15 -17.06 1.55
N MET A 119 3.98 -18.21 2.20
CA MET A 119 4.66 -19.45 1.83
C MET A 119 4.24 -19.92 0.43
N LYS A 120 2.94 -20.07 0.19
CA LYS A 120 2.41 -20.51 -1.12
C LYS A 120 2.85 -19.57 -2.25
N PHE A 121 2.87 -18.26 -2.01
CA PHE A 121 3.33 -17.29 -3.00
C PHE A 121 4.81 -17.49 -3.33
N THR A 122 5.64 -17.68 -2.30
CA THR A 122 7.07 -17.94 -2.46
C THR A 122 7.33 -19.23 -3.25
N GLU A 123 6.52 -20.28 -3.03
CA GLU A 123 6.62 -21.55 -3.76
C GLU A 123 6.18 -21.42 -5.23
N ALA A 124 5.11 -20.68 -5.51
CA ALA A 124 4.55 -20.55 -6.86
C ALA A 124 5.31 -19.56 -7.76
N PHE A 125 5.97 -18.59 -7.16
CA PHE A 125 6.60 -17.47 -7.85
C PHE A 125 8.03 -17.25 -7.35
N LYS A 126 8.21 -16.22 -6.54
CA LYS A 126 9.44 -15.80 -5.86
C LYS A 126 9.02 -15.19 -4.53
N HIS A 127 9.99 -14.88 -3.69
CA HIS A 127 9.73 -14.19 -2.42
C HIS A 127 8.94 -12.88 -2.64
N PRO A 128 7.86 -12.61 -1.88
CA PRO A 128 7.17 -11.32 -1.87
C PRO A 128 8.13 -10.16 -1.59
N ASP A 129 7.76 -8.95 -1.96
CA ASP A 129 8.59 -7.79 -1.63
C ASP A 129 8.53 -7.48 -0.14
N ILE A 130 7.33 -7.61 0.45
CA ILE A 130 7.12 -7.51 1.90
C ILE A 130 6.20 -8.65 2.34
N SER A 131 6.61 -9.41 3.35
CA SER A 131 5.76 -10.42 4.00
C SER A 131 5.44 -9.99 5.43
N ILE A 132 4.22 -10.17 5.90
CA ILE A 132 3.80 -9.96 7.30
C ILE A 132 3.27 -11.29 7.82
N ILE A 133 3.85 -11.79 8.91
CA ILE A 133 3.60 -13.14 9.43
C ILE A 133 3.53 -13.15 10.96
N ASP A 134 2.80 -14.10 11.56
CA ASP A 134 2.66 -14.21 13.02
C ASP A 134 3.15 -15.55 13.63
N PHE A 135 3.51 -16.53 12.79
CA PHE A 135 3.88 -17.91 13.16
C PHE A 135 2.87 -18.61 14.10
N LYS A 136 1.69 -18.04 14.36
CA LYS A 136 0.65 -18.66 15.19
C LYS A 136 -0.34 -19.46 14.36
N THR A 137 -0.20 -19.50 13.04
CA THR A 137 -0.96 -20.47 12.25
C THR A 137 -0.79 -21.85 12.88
N ARG A 138 -1.93 -22.50 13.14
CA ARG A 138 -2.11 -23.67 14.02
C ARG A 138 -1.42 -24.96 13.53
N ARG A 139 -0.37 -24.86 12.72
CA ARG A 139 0.30 -25.99 12.09
C ARG A 139 1.68 -26.25 12.71
N LYS A 140 2.07 -27.49 12.57
CA LYS A 140 3.19 -28.19 13.23
C LYS A 140 4.50 -27.39 13.21
N SER A 141 5.41 -27.69 14.15
CA SER A 141 6.75 -27.09 14.26
C SER A 141 7.59 -27.14 12.97
N LEU A 142 7.37 -28.15 12.11
CA LEU A 142 8.03 -28.28 10.81
C LEU A 142 7.65 -27.16 9.83
N ASP A 143 6.39 -26.70 9.83
CA ASP A 143 5.95 -25.60 8.97
C ASP A 143 6.62 -24.29 9.38
N ARG A 144 6.80 -24.04 10.68
CA ARG A 144 7.52 -22.84 11.16
C ARG A 144 8.96 -22.79 10.70
N LYS A 145 9.70 -23.91 10.80
CA LYS A 145 11.09 -24.00 10.31
C LYS A 145 11.14 -23.74 8.80
N ARG A 146 10.17 -24.27 8.05
CA ARG A 146 10.08 -24.08 6.61
C ARG A 146 9.78 -22.63 6.24
N ILE A 147 8.76 -22.02 6.84
CA ILE A 147 8.38 -20.62 6.61
C ILE A 147 9.54 -19.69 6.96
N SER A 148 10.19 -19.89 8.10
CA SER A 148 11.31 -19.04 8.53
C SER A 148 12.47 -19.07 7.53
N ARG A 149 12.77 -20.27 6.99
CA ARG A 149 13.82 -20.48 5.99
C ARG A 149 13.44 -19.87 4.63
N LEU A 150 12.19 -20.06 4.20
CA LEU A 150 11.70 -19.54 2.93
C LEU A 150 11.57 -18.01 2.94
N LEU A 151 11.19 -17.42 4.07
CA LEU A 151 10.90 -15.99 4.19
C LEU A 151 12.06 -15.16 4.77
N ALA A 152 13.24 -15.76 4.98
CA ALA A 152 14.43 -15.12 5.53
C ALA A 152 14.14 -14.23 6.76
N VAL A 153 13.35 -14.77 7.69
CA VAL A 153 12.79 -14.00 8.80
C VAL A 153 13.91 -13.56 9.75
N SER A 154 14.18 -12.26 9.77
CA SER A 154 15.20 -11.65 10.62
C SER A 154 14.68 -10.31 11.15
N GLY A 155 14.80 -10.09 12.46
CA GLY A 155 14.38 -8.84 13.09
C GLY A 155 13.63 -9.02 14.41
N LYS A 156 13.27 -7.89 15.04
CA LYS A 156 12.50 -7.86 16.29
C LYS A 156 11.02 -8.15 16.00
N SER A 157 10.39 -8.92 16.89
CA SER A 157 8.95 -9.17 16.85
C SER A 157 8.16 -7.95 17.30
N HIS A 158 7.01 -7.70 16.69
CA HIS A 158 6.16 -6.57 17.08
C HIS A 158 4.76 -7.01 17.47
N VAL A 159 4.20 -6.38 18.50
CA VAL A 159 2.95 -6.87 19.10
C VAL A 159 1.73 -6.26 18.39
N ASN A 160 0.80 -7.14 18.00
CA ASN A 160 -0.55 -6.75 17.60
C ASN A 160 -1.56 -7.61 18.37
N LEU A 161 -2.43 -7.00 19.18
CA LEU A 161 -3.39 -7.77 19.96
C LEU A 161 -4.54 -8.26 19.07
N HIS A 162 -5.20 -9.34 19.48
CA HIS A 162 -6.34 -9.87 18.73
C HIS A 162 -7.43 -8.82 18.55
N GLY A 163 -8.03 -8.77 17.37
CA GLY A 163 -9.07 -7.78 17.07
C GLY A 163 -8.58 -6.33 17.04
N THR A 164 -7.27 -6.08 16.93
CA THR A 164 -6.72 -4.72 16.91
C THR A 164 -5.79 -4.47 15.72
N ILE A 165 -5.61 -3.20 15.39
CA ILE A 165 -4.55 -2.69 14.51
C ILE A 165 -3.66 -1.78 15.36
N SER A 166 -2.50 -2.28 15.76
CA SER A 166 -1.57 -1.51 16.59
C SER A 166 -0.82 -0.46 15.76
N ARG A 167 -0.67 0.75 16.33
CA ARG A 167 0.12 1.83 15.69
C ARG A 167 1.56 1.41 15.45
N SER A 168 2.13 0.58 16.34
CA SER A 168 3.46 0.03 16.18
C SER A 168 3.53 -0.84 14.94
N ALA A 169 2.67 -1.86 14.79
CA ALA A 169 2.63 -2.78 13.64
C ALA A 169 2.51 -2.01 12.32
N VAL A 170 1.59 -1.04 12.25
CA VAL A 170 1.44 -0.17 11.07
C VAL A 170 2.71 0.65 10.81
N GLY A 171 3.34 1.20 11.85
CA GLY A 171 4.56 2.00 11.72
C GLY A 171 5.74 1.21 11.15
N ILE A 172 5.89 -0.06 11.53
CA ILE A 172 6.96 -0.94 11.00
C ILE A 172 6.68 -1.29 9.56
N TYR A 173 5.45 -1.68 9.25
CA TYR A 173 5.05 -1.94 7.87
C TYR A 173 5.30 -0.70 6.99
N TYR A 174 4.89 0.48 7.45
CA TYR A 174 5.09 1.72 6.70
C TYR A 174 6.58 2.05 6.51
N SER A 175 7.41 1.77 7.53
CA SER A 175 8.87 1.93 7.43
C SER A 175 9.50 0.93 6.47
N ALA A 176 9.05 -0.33 6.49
CA ALA A 176 9.49 -1.38 5.59
C ALA A 176 9.12 -1.06 4.14
N LEU A 177 7.90 -0.54 3.91
CA LEU A 177 7.43 -0.07 2.61
C LEU A 177 8.32 1.04 2.07
N LYS A 178 8.59 2.09 2.87
CA LYS A 178 9.49 3.18 2.46
C LYS A 178 10.90 2.68 2.15
N LYS A 179 11.41 1.75 2.95
CA LYS A 179 12.72 1.15 2.72
C LYS A 179 12.74 0.36 1.40
N TYR A 180 11.73 -0.45 1.15
CA TYR A 180 11.61 -1.20 -0.11
C TYR A 180 11.53 -0.25 -1.31
N LEU A 181 10.68 0.78 -1.26
CA LEU A 181 10.55 1.74 -2.35
C LEU A 181 11.85 2.52 -2.63
N LYS A 182 12.71 2.71 -1.62
CA LYS A 182 14.01 3.37 -1.76
C LYS A 182 15.11 2.44 -2.24
N THR A 183 15.15 1.18 -1.77
CA THR A 183 16.33 0.31 -1.93
C THR A 183 16.06 -1.01 -2.65
N GLY A 184 14.81 -1.34 -2.93
CA GLY A 184 14.39 -2.65 -3.44
C GLY A 184 14.59 -3.81 -2.44
N LYS A 185 15.03 -3.53 -1.20
CA LYS A 185 15.34 -4.59 -0.23
C LYS A 185 14.07 -5.24 0.30
N LYS A 186 13.88 -6.51 -0.05
CA LYS A 186 12.78 -7.36 0.43
C LYS A 186 12.86 -7.59 1.93
N GLN A 187 11.71 -7.68 2.58
CA GLN A 187 11.60 -7.71 4.04
C GLN A 187 10.49 -8.67 4.49
N THR A 188 10.71 -9.33 5.63
CA THR A 188 9.66 -10.08 6.32
C THR A 188 9.49 -9.51 7.72
N ILE A 189 8.27 -9.10 8.04
CA ILE A 189 7.87 -8.50 9.31
C ILE A 189 7.21 -9.58 10.15
N PHE A 190 7.72 -9.78 11.35
CA PHE A 190 7.18 -10.73 12.30
C PHE A 190 6.30 -10.03 13.36
N ILE A 191 5.06 -10.48 13.47
CA ILE A 191 4.04 -9.98 14.38
C ILE A 191 3.81 -10.99 15.50
N LYS A 192 4.11 -10.62 16.74
CA LYS A 192 3.72 -11.38 17.92
C LYS A 192 2.27 -11.04 18.24
N GLY A 193 1.31 -11.77 17.69
CA GLY A 193 -0.04 -11.23 17.69
C GLY A 193 -1.03 -11.93 16.80
N GLU A 194 -1.95 -11.14 16.25
CA GLU A 194 -2.79 -11.45 15.09
C GLU A 194 -2.30 -10.55 13.93
N GLU A 195 -2.08 -11.12 12.75
CA GLU A 195 -1.68 -10.40 11.53
C GLU A 195 -2.87 -10.10 10.60
N ASP A 196 -3.96 -10.85 10.69
CA ASP A 196 -5.10 -10.80 9.75
C ASP A 196 -5.62 -9.38 9.53
N LEU A 197 -5.85 -8.62 10.62
CA LEU A 197 -6.34 -7.24 10.53
C LEU A 197 -5.33 -6.26 9.93
N LEU A 198 -4.05 -6.63 9.82
CA LEU A 198 -3.04 -5.79 9.17
C LEU A 198 -3.20 -5.76 7.64
N ALA A 199 -3.99 -6.67 7.03
CA ALA A 199 -4.35 -6.55 5.62
C ALA A 199 -5.01 -5.19 5.31
N VAL A 200 -5.81 -4.67 6.24
CA VAL A 200 -6.53 -3.39 6.12
C VAL A 200 -5.57 -2.19 5.99
N PRO A 201 -4.68 -1.89 6.96
CA PRO A 201 -3.70 -0.81 6.81
C PRO A 201 -2.71 -1.05 5.66
N VAL A 202 -2.38 -2.30 5.34
CA VAL A 202 -1.50 -2.64 4.21
C VAL A 202 -2.13 -2.20 2.89
N ILE A 203 -3.40 -2.53 2.63
CA ILE A 203 -4.13 -2.08 1.43
C ILE A 203 -4.21 -0.55 1.37
N LEU A 204 -4.47 0.10 2.52
CA LEU A 204 -4.62 1.56 2.57
C LEU A 204 -3.33 2.30 2.23
N LEU A 205 -2.16 1.77 2.62
CA LEU A 205 -0.88 2.48 2.51
C LEU A 205 -0.01 2.00 1.33
N ALA A 206 -0.31 0.86 0.72
CA ALA A 206 0.44 0.37 -0.44
C ALA A 206 0.32 1.30 -1.67
N PRO A 207 1.34 1.40 -2.54
CA PRO A 207 1.23 2.17 -3.78
C PRO A 207 0.09 1.71 -4.69
N LEU A 208 -0.43 2.59 -5.54
CA LEU A 208 -1.38 2.24 -6.60
C LEU A 208 -0.71 1.29 -7.60
N GLY A 209 -1.46 0.29 -8.06
CA GLY A 209 -0.96 -0.79 -8.94
C GLY A 209 -0.21 -1.90 -8.21
N SER A 210 0.04 -1.79 -6.90
CA SER A 210 0.59 -2.88 -6.09
C SER A 210 -0.39 -4.05 -5.96
N LEU A 211 0.14 -5.22 -5.55
CA LEU A 211 -0.67 -6.37 -5.16
C LEU A 211 -0.53 -6.64 -3.67
N VAL A 212 -1.68 -6.80 -3.00
CA VAL A 212 -1.73 -7.29 -1.61
C VAL A 212 -2.46 -8.62 -1.59
N LEU A 213 -1.82 -9.63 -1.02
CA LEU A 213 -2.41 -10.94 -0.81
C LEU A 213 -2.56 -11.20 0.69
N TYR A 214 -3.70 -11.73 1.10
CA TYR A 214 -3.91 -12.13 2.49
C TYR A 214 -4.75 -13.40 2.59
N GLY A 215 -4.63 -14.11 3.72
CA GLY A 215 -5.47 -15.26 4.01
C GLY A 215 -6.86 -14.82 4.50
N GLN A 216 -7.92 -15.48 4.01
CA GLN A 216 -9.27 -15.32 4.50
C GLN A 216 -9.79 -16.64 5.04
N TYR A 217 -10.22 -16.65 6.31
CA TYR A 217 -10.72 -17.84 6.96
C TYR A 217 -11.88 -18.46 6.19
N GLY A 218 -11.77 -19.75 5.86
CA GLY A 218 -12.78 -20.51 5.13
C GLY A 218 -12.83 -20.27 3.61
N LEU A 219 -12.13 -19.27 3.07
CA LEU A 219 -12.17 -18.94 1.63
C LEU A 219 -10.84 -19.16 0.90
N GLY A 220 -9.70 -19.03 1.58
CA GLY A 220 -8.38 -19.21 0.97
C GLY A 220 -7.63 -17.89 0.79
N ALA A 221 -6.81 -17.77 -0.25
CA ALA A 221 -6.04 -16.56 -0.50
C ALA A 221 -6.92 -15.51 -1.20
N VAL A 222 -6.86 -14.27 -0.74
CA VAL A 222 -7.49 -13.11 -1.36
C VAL A 222 -6.43 -12.26 -2.00
N VAL A 223 -6.66 -11.81 -3.23
CA VAL A 223 -5.76 -10.95 -3.98
C VAL A 223 -6.42 -9.60 -4.22
N VAL A 224 -5.72 -8.53 -3.90
CA VAL A 224 -6.18 -7.15 -4.05
C VAL A 224 -5.19 -6.40 -4.93
N GLU A 225 -5.64 -5.98 -6.10
CA GLU A 225 -4.96 -4.95 -6.87
C GLU A 225 -5.28 -3.58 -6.28
N ILE A 226 -4.25 -2.81 -5.96
CA ILE A 226 -4.40 -1.55 -5.23
C ILE A 226 -4.83 -0.44 -6.18
N THR A 227 -6.09 -0.03 -6.02
CA THR A 227 -6.69 1.11 -6.73
C THR A 227 -7.17 2.17 -5.75
N GLU A 228 -7.43 3.38 -6.24
CA GLU A 228 -8.07 4.44 -5.42
C GLU A 228 -9.41 3.97 -4.84
N GLN A 229 -10.18 3.17 -5.59
CA GLN A 229 -11.44 2.60 -5.13
C GLN A 229 -11.24 1.61 -3.96
N LYS A 230 -10.25 0.72 -4.04
CA LYS A 230 -9.94 -0.22 -2.94
C LYS A 230 -9.46 0.50 -1.69
N LYS A 231 -8.65 1.55 -1.86
CA LYS A 231 -8.25 2.43 -0.75
C LYS A 231 -9.45 3.11 -0.11
N LYS A 232 -10.39 3.64 -0.91
CA LYS A 232 -11.63 4.25 -0.42
C LYS A 232 -12.50 3.25 0.34
N GLN A 233 -12.67 2.04 -0.19
CA GLN A 233 -13.41 0.95 0.48
C GLN A 233 -12.82 0.64 1.86
N VAL A 234 -11.50 0.46 1.94
CA VAL A 234 -10.78 0.18 3.18
C VAL A 234 -10.80 1.37 4.14
N TRP A 235 -10.73 2.59 3.63
CA TRP A 235 -10.85 3.81 4.42
C TRP A 235 -12.20 3.89 5.16
N GLU A 236 -13.31 3.59 4.47
CA GLU A 236 -14.64 3.59 5.09
C GLU A 236 -14.80 2.48 6.14
N ILE A 237 -14.11 1.34 5.97
CA ILE A 237 -14.01 0.30 7.00
C ILE A 237 -13.26 0.84 8.23
N LEU A 238 -12.07 1.43 8.02
CA LEU A 238 -11.22 1.93 9.12
C LEU A 238 -11.87 3.05 9.93
N LYS A 239 -12.68 3.90 9.31
CA LYS A 239 -13.43 4.94 10.02
C LYS A 239 -14.41 4.39 11.06
N LYS A 240 -14.81 3.13 10.93
CA LYS A 240 -15.72 2.47 11.87
C LYS A 240 -14.98 1.83 13.05
N PHE A 241 -13.65 1.86 13.11
CA PHE A 241 -12.88 1.30 14.23
C PHE A 241 -12.83 2.24 15.43
N ASP A 242 -12.77 1.65 16.63
CA ASP A 242 -12.71 2.35 17.92
C ASP A 242 -11.27 2.65 18.38
#